data_AF-A0A8T0ZA38-F1
#
_entry.id   AF-A0A8T0ZA38-F1
#
_cell.length_a   1.000
_cell.length_b   1.000
_cell.length_c   1.000
_cell.angle_alpha   90.00
_cell.angle_beta   90.00
_cell.angle_gamma   90.00
#
_symmetry.space_group_name_H-M   'P 1'
#
loop_
_entity.id
_entity.type
_entity.pdbx_description
1 polymer ?
#
loop_
_entity_poly.entity_id
_entity_poly.type
_entity_poly.pdbx_seq_one_letter_code
_entity_poly.pdbx_strand_id
1 'polypeptide(L)'
;MADADPAKYISGAQALLNQLKVQNAKVPDEMMRVQELVECLDNNAQKIAAALAANRRRGASITGADTTAQLLKEQKEFIAKIAELYEQLSNKPALVGQTTT
;
A
#
# COMPACT_ATOMS: atom_id res chain seq x y z
N MET A 1 22.31 7.23 4.97
CA MET A 1 20.90 6.92 5.31
C MET A 1 20.81 5.41 5.35
N ALA A 2 20.51 4.85 6.52
CA ALA A 2 20.49 3.39 6.70
C ALA A 2 19.49 2.78 5.72
N ASP A 3 19.89 1.68 5.06
CA ASP A 3 19.03 0.80 4.26
C ASP A 3 17.81 0.41 5.09
N ALA A 4 16.76 1.19 4.99
CA ALA A 4 15.49 0.85 5.59
C ALA A 4 14.80 -0.05 4.58
N ASP A 5 14.82 -1.36 4.87
CA ASP A 5 14.06 -2.36 4.13
C ASP A 5 12.60 -1.86 3.99
N PRO A 6 12.13 -1.53 2.78
CA PRO A 6 10.78 -1.03 2.55
C PRO A 6 9.71 -1.95 3.14
N ALA A 7 9.98 -3.26 3.17
CA ALA A 7 9.10 -4.27 3.77
C ALA A 7 8.90 -4.06 5.28
N LYS A 8 9.88 -3.47 5.98
CA LYS A 8 9.78 -3.15 7.42
C LYS A 8 8.75 -2.06 7.70
N TYR A 9 8.58 -1.10 6.79
CA TYR A 9 7.58 -0.05 6.96
C TYR A 9 6.16 -0.57 6.75
N ILE A 10 5.97 -1.42 5.74
CA ILE A 10 4.68 -2.03 5.44
C ILE A 10 4.25 -2.96 6.58
N SER A 11 5.12 -3.90 6.97
CA SER A 11 4.85 -4.83 8.06
C SER A 11 4.69 -4.14 9.42
N GLY A 12 5.49 -3.10 9.69
CA GLY A 12 5.37 -2.29 10.91
C GLY A 12 4.05 -1.54 11.00
N ALA A 13 3.60 -0.92 9.90
CA ALA A 13 2.31 -0.24 9.84
C ALA A 13 1.14 -1.21 10.01
N GLN A 14 1.19 -2.38 9.36
CA GLN A 14 0.18 -3.42 9.52
C GLN A 14 0.11 -3.93 10.96
N ALA A 15 1.26 -4.18 11.60
CA ALA A 15 1.34 -4.59 13.00
C ALA A 15 0.75 -3.53 13.94
N LEU A 16 1.05 -2.25 13.72
CA LEU A 16 0.48 -1.15 14.49
C LEU A 16 -1.05 -1.09 14.35
N LEU A 17 -1.57 -1.14 13.13
CA LEU A 17 -3.01 -1.10 12.88
C LEU A 17 -3.74 -2.29 13.51
N ASN A 18 -3.14 -3.48 13.46
CA ASN A 18 -3.67 -4.66 14.12
C ASN A 18 -3.68 -4.49 15.66
N GLN A 19 -2.64 -3.93 16.25
CA GLN A 19 -2.61 -3.63 17.69
C GLN A 19 -3.69 -2.62 18.08
N LEU A 20 -3.89 -1.56 17.29
CA LEU A 20 -4.92 -0.56 17.54
C LEU A 20 -6.33 -1.16 17.46
N LYS A 21 -6.57 -2.08 16.52
CA LYS A 21 -7.83 -2.85 16.45
C LYS A 21 -8.05 -3.70 17.70
N VAL A 22 -7.02 -4.42 18.17
CA VAL A 22 -7.10 -5.23 19.40
C VAL A 22 -7.40 -4.37 20.63
N GLN A 23 -6.85 -3.16 20.67
CA GLN A 23 -7.09 -2.18 21.75
C GLN A 23 -8.42 -1.44 21.62
N ASN A 24 -9.24 -1.75 20.59
CA ASN A 24 -10.48 -1.07 20.28
C ASN A 24 -10.31 0.45 20.10
N ALA A 25 -9.12 0.87 19.65
CA ALA A 25 -8.82 2.26 19.36
C ALA A 25 -9.56 2.68 18.08
N LYS A 26 -10.04 3.93 18.05
CA LYS A 26 -10.68 4.48 16.85
C LYS A 26 -9.60 4.74 15.80
N VAL A 27 -9.57 3.91 14.77
CA VAL A 27 -8.75 4.10 13.57
C VAL A 27 -9.69 4.43 12.41
N PRO A 28 -9.44 5.49 11.63
CA PRO A 28 -10.25 5.78 10.45
C PRO A 28 -10.19 4.65 9.43
N ASP A 29 -11.33 4.30 8.83
CA ASP A 29 -11.41 3.26 7.81
C ASP A 29 -10.50 3.56 6.60
N GLU A 30 -10.32 4.83 6.27
CA GLU A 30 -9.44 5.25 5.19
C GLU A 30 -7.98 4.89 5.47
N MET A 31 -7.52 4.98 6.73
CA MET A 31 -6.15 4.57 7.11
C MET A 31 -5.95 3.06 6.95
N MET A 32 -6.97 2.27 7.29
CA MET A 32 -6.95 0.83 7.03
C MET A 32 -6.88 0.54 5.54
N ARG A 33 -7.66 1.27 4.74
CA ARG A 33 -7.72 1.08 3.29
C ARG A 33 -6.44 1.53 2.58
N VAL A 34 -5.79 2.60 3.04
CA VAL A 34 -4.48 3.04 2.55
C VAL A 34 -3.43 1.94 2.78
N GLN A 35 -3.42 1.32 3.97
CA GLN A 35 -2.49 0.23 4.25
C GLN A 35 -2.68 -0.95 3.28
N GLU A 36 -3.92 -1.39 3.04
CA GLU A 36 -4.23 -2.47 2.09
C GLU A 36 -3.76 -2.14 0.67
N LEU A 37 -3.92 -0.89 0.23
CA LEU A 37 -3.50 -0.44 -1.10
C LEU A 37 -1.98 -0.37 -1.21
N VAL A 38 -1.26 0.06 -0.15
CA VAL A 38 0.20 0.06 -0.11
C VAL A 38 0.77 -1.36 -0.17
N GLU A 39 0.15 -2.31 0.53
CA GLU A 39 0.52 -3.74 0.42
C GLU A 39 0.30 -4.28 -1.00
N CYS A 40 -0.79 -3.89 -1.66
CA CYS A 40 -1.03 -4.25 -3.07
C CYS A 40 0.03 -3.65 -4.00
N LEU A 41 0.45 -2.40 -3.78
CA LEU A 41 1.51 -1.74 -4.55
C LEU A 41 2.84 -2.47 -4.43
N ASP A 42 3.25 -2.83 -3.21
CA ASP A 42 4.50 -3.57 -2.98
C ASP A 42 4.48 -4.95 -3.65
N ASN A 43 3.38 -5.68 -3.51
CA ASN A 43 3.19 -6.95 -4.20
C ASN A 43 3.29 -6.82 -5.73
N ASN A 44 2.70 -5.77 -6.32
CA ASN A 44 2.81 -5.51 -7.76
C ASN A 44 4.23 -5.13 -8.15
N ALA A 45 4.93 -4.33 -7.35
CA ALA A 45 6.33 -3.97 -7.58
C ALA A 45 7.25 -5.21 -7.57
N GLN A 46 7.07 -6.13 -6.62
CA GLN A 46 7.81 -7.39 -6.55
C GLN A 46 7.54 -8.28 -7.78
N LYS A 47 6.28 -8.41 -8.20
CA LYS A 47 5.90 -9.17 -9.41
C LYS A 47 6.52 -8.59 -10.68
N ILE A 48 6.53 -7.26 -10.81
CA ILE A 48 7.17 -6.56 -11.94
C ILE A 48 8.69 -6.81 -11.91
N ALA A 49 9.34 -6.65 -10.77
CA ALA A 49 10.77 -6.91 -10.62
C ALA A 49 11.13 -8.35 -11.02
N ALA A 50 10.33 -9.33 -10.58
CA ALA A 50 10.49 -10.73 -10.94
C ALA A 50 10.30 -10.97 -12.46
N ALA A 51 9.27 -10.36 -13.07
CA ALA A 51 9.00 -10.46 -14.50
C ALA A 51 10.14 -9.84 -15.34
N LEU A 52 10.65 -8.67 -14.94
CA LEU A 52 11.79 -8.01 -15.59
C LEU A 52 13.07 -8.85 -15.47
N ALA A 53 13.34 -9.41 -14.29
CA ALA A 53 14.48 -10.30 -14.08
C ALA A 53 14.39 -11.58 -14.94
N ALA A 54 13.18 -12.14 -15.08
CA ALA A 54 12.93 -13.31 -15.93
C ALA A 54 13.12 -12.98 -17.42
N ASN A 55 12.58 -11.85 -17.90
CA ASN A 55 12.76 -11.37 -19.27
C ASN A 55 14.24 -11.14 -19.60
N ARG A 56 15.02 -10.60 -18.65
CA ARG A 56 16.47 -10.41 -18.84
C ARG A 56 17.22 -11.75 -18.99
N ARG A 57 16.80 -12.80 -18.26
CA ARG A 57 17.47 -14.12 -18.27
C ARG A 57 17.07 -14.99 -19.46
N ARG A 58 15.80 -14.94 -19.88
CA ARG A 58 15.22 -15.87 -20.87
C ARG A 58 14.87 -15.22 -22.22
N GLY A 59 15.09 -13.91 -22.35
CA GLY A 59 14.63 -13.12 -23.49
C GLY A 59 13.24 -12.54 -23.27
N ALA A 60 12.96 -11.38 -23.86
CA ALA A 60 11.68 -10.71 -23.72
C ALA A 60 10.55 -11.54 -24.36
N SER A 61 9.44 -11.67 -23.65
CA SER A 61 8.22 -12.31 -24.15
C SER A 61 7.05 -11.31 -24.18
N ILE A 62 6.18 -11.43 -25.17
CA ILE A 62 4.97 -10.58 -25.31
C ILE A 62 4.09 -10.73 -24.07
N THR A 63 3.86 -11.97 -23.61
CA THR A 63 3.07 -12.26 -22.41
C THR A 63 3.66 -11.62 -21.14
N GLY A 64 4.98 -11.59 -21.00
CA GLY A 64 5.65 -10.92 -19.87
C GLY A 64 5.51 -9.40 -19.93
N ALA A 65 5.56 -8.81 -21.13
CA ALA A 65 5.33 -7.39 -21.34
C ALA A 65 3.88 -7.00 -21.00
N ASP A 66 2.88 -7.77 -21.46
CA ASP A 66 1.47 -7.53 -21.17
C ASP A 66 1.16 -7.63 -19.68
N THR A 67 1.72 -8.66 -19.01
CA THR A 67 1.58 -8.82 -17.54
C THR A 67 2.17 -7.63 -16.79
N THR A 68 3.35 -7.15 -17.20
CA THR A 68 4.00 -5.99 -16.59
C THR A 68 3.16 -4.72 -16.81
N ALA A 69 2.62 -4.51 -18.01
CA ALA A 69 1.76 -3.37 -18.32
C ALA A 69 0.47 -3.37 -17.49
N GLN A 70 -0.15 -4.53 -17.30
CA GLN A 70 -1.33 -4.68 -16.45
C GLN A 70 -1.03 -4.35 -14.99
N LEU A 71 0.07 -4.88 -14.43
CA LEU A 71 0.48 -4.58 -13.06
C LEU A 71 0.80 -3.09 -12.85
N LEU A 72 1.40 -2.43 -13.85
CA LEU A 72 1.65 -0.98 -13.83
C LEU A 72 0.35 -0.17 -13.87
N LYS A 73 -0.63 -0.60 -14.67
CA LYS A 73 -1.96 0.03 -14.71
C LYS A 73 -2.64 -0.07 -13.34
N GLU A 74 -2.62 -1.25 -12.73
CA GLU A 74 -3.17 -1.46 -11.38
C GLU A 74 -2.46 -0.60 -10.33
N GLN A 75 -1.12 -0.46 -10.39
CA GLN A 75 -0.40 0.43 -9.49
C GLN A 75 -0.88 1.88 -9.62
N LYS A 76 -1.07 2.37 -10.84
CA LYS A 76 -1.61 3.73 -11.07
C LYS A 76 -2.99 3.89 -10.44
N GLU A 77 -3.87 2.90 -10.57
CA GLU A 77 -5.20 2.93 -9.97
C GLU A 77 -5.16 2.91 -8.44
N PHE A 78 -4.25 2.13 -7.83
CA PHE A 78 -4.07 2.12 -6.38
C PHE A 78 -3.53 3.45 -5.86
N ILE A 79 -2.55 4.06 -6.54
CA ILE A 79 -2.01 5.38 -6.17
C ILE A 79 -3.12 6.45 -6.22
N ALA A 80 -3.98 6.43 -7.23
CA ALA A 80 -5.10 7.36 -7.33
C ALA A 80 -6.07 7.19 -6.15
N LYS A 81 -6.45 5.95 -5.82
CA LYS A 81 -7.32 5.66 -4.66
C LYS A 81 -6.70 6.09 -3.33
N ILE A 82 -5.38 5.93 -3.17
CA ILE A 82 -4.67 6.41 -1.97
C ILE A 82 -4.79 7.93 -1.86
N ALA A 83 -4.61 8.68 -2.95
CA ALA A 83 -4.76 10.14 -2.93
C ALA A 83 -6.18 10.58 -2.55
N GLU A 84 -7.21 9.92 -3.09
CA GLU A 84 -8.62 10.17 -2.73
C GLU A 84 -8.88 9.90 -1.24
N LEU A 85 -8.32 8.82 -0.68
CA LEU A 85 -8.45 8.49 0.74
C LEU A 85 -7.77 9.52 1.64
N TYR A 86 -6.61 10.06 1.22
CA TYR A 86 -5.95 11.15 1.94
C TYR A 86 -6.79 12.44 1.95
N GLU A 87 -7.47 12.76 0.84
CA GLU A 87 -8.39 13.89 0.78
C GLU A 87 -9.64 13.66 1.67
N GLN A 88 -10.16 12.45 1.72
CA GLN A 88 -11.25 12.11 2.63
C GLN A 88 -10.82 12.24 4.10
N LEU A 89 -9.60 11.80 4.43
CA LEU A 89 -9.02 11.94 5.77
C LEU A 89 -8.80 13.40 6.16
N SER A 90 -8.31 14.24 5.26
CA SER A 90 -8.04 15.66 5.56
C SER A 90 -9.33 16.46 5.81
N ASN A 91 -10.45 16.04 5.22
CA ASN A 91 -11.75 16.63 5.42
C ASN A 91 -12.50 16.11 6.67
N LYS A 92 -12.01 15.04 7.30
CA LYS A 92 -12.61 14.55 8.54
C LYS A 92 -12.13 15.39 9.74
N PRO A 93 -13.02 15.70 10.69
CA PRO A 93 -12.60 16.29 11.94
C PRO A 93 -11.58 15.36 12.60
N ALA A 94 -10.49 15.94 13.10
CA ALA A 94 -9.50 15.19 13.86
C ALA A 94 -10.21 14.39 14.96
N LEU A 95 -9.67 13.21 15.27
CA LEU A 95 -10.12 12.37 16.40
C LEU A 95 -9.77 13.07 17.73
N VAL A 96 -10.29 14.28 17.94
CA VAL A 96 -10.20 15.02 19.18
C VAL A 96 -11.15 14.33 20.13
N GLY A 97 -10.60 13.86 21.25
CA GLY A 97 -11.30 13.06 22.24
C GLY A 97 -12.63 13.68 22.65
N GLN A 98 -13.67 12.85 22.61
CA GLN A 98 -14.70 12.91 23.64
C GLN A 98 -14.04 12.51 24.96
N THR A 99 -13.25 13.41 25.53
CA THR A 99 -13.03 13.48 26.98
C THR A 99 -14.01 14.53 27.49
N THR A 100 -15.28 14.15 27.57
CA THR A 100 -16.23 14.82 28.45
C THR A 100 -16.49 13.84 29.59
N THR A 101 -15.95 14.23 30.74
CA THR A 101 -16.28 13.83 32.11
C THR A 101 -17.74 13.51 32.34
#